data_AF-A0A3D1MBI0-F1
#
_entry.id   AF-A0A3D1MBI0-F1
#
_cell.length_a   1.000
_cell.length_b   1.000
_cell.length_c   1.000
_cell.angle_alpha   90.00
_cell.angle_beta   90.00
_cell.angle_gamma   90.00
#
_symmetry.space_group_name_H-M   'P 1'
#
loop_
_entity.id
_entity.type
_entity.pdbx_description
1 polymer ?
#
loop_
_entity_poly.entity_id
_entity_poly.type
_entity_poly.pdbx_seq_one_letter_code
_entity_poly.pdbx_strand_id
1 'polypeptide(L)'
;MNTTMEKATSAALIINLGSPASTKVSDVKTYLGEFLMDENVIDYPYFLRALLVKGIILNVRPKKSAEAYETIWWDEGSPLIVLSERLQASMQEKINTPIFLAMRYANPSIPGTLNAMREAMPNLKKVFVIPLYPHYAMSSYGTVKDRVEEVAQKEHSDLEVVFQPPFYEDKEYIKVLANSIKEKLPEDHHLLFSYHGIPVRHLKKTDPS
;
A
#
# COMPACT_ATOMS: atom_id res chain seq x y z
N MET A 1 1.52 23.29 -16.91
CA MET A 1 1.39 23.04 -15.46
C MET A 1 0.37 24.01 -14.89
N ASN A 2 -0.55 23.52 -14.05
CA ASN A 2 -1.70 24.29 -13.55
C ASN A 2 -1.22 25.21 -12.40
N THR A 3 -1.47 26.51 -12.47
CA THR A 3 -0.97 27.54 -11.52
C THR A 3 -1.36 27.28 -10.05
N THR A 4 -2.39 26.45 -9.83
CA THR A 4 -2.86 25.99 -8.53
C THR A 4 -1.90 25.01 -7.84
N MET A 5 -1.18 24.16 -8.60
CA MET A 5 -0.22 23.21 -8.03
C MET A 5 1.07 23.89 -7.55
N GLU A 6 1.56 24.93 -8.22
CA GLU A 6 2.78 25.65 -7.82
C GLU A 6 2.65 26.40 -6.48
N LYS A 7 1.42 26.80 -6.13
CA LYS A 7 1.11 27.50 -4.87
C LYS A 7 0.76 26.57 -3.72
N ALA A 8 0.42 25.30 -4.01
CA ALA A 8 0.05 24.36 -2.98
C ALA A 8 1.30 23.94 -2.17
N THR A 9 1.22 24.10 -0.85
CA THR A 9 2.29 23.68 0.08
C THR A 9 2.02 22.32 0.71
N SER A 10 0.87 21.71 0.40
CA SER A 10 0.43 20.43 0.95
C SER A 10 -0.10 19.51 -0.15
N ALA A 11 0.17 18.21 -0.01
CA ALA A 11 -0.34 17.17 -0.90
C ALA A 11 -0.77 15.93 -0.11
N ALA A 12 -1.65 15.12 -0.69
CA ALA A 12 -2.01 13.80 -0.17
C ALA A 12 -1.24 12.70 -0.89
N LEU A 13 -0.82 11.68 -0.16
CA LEU A 13 -0.16 10.49 -0.68
C LEU A 13 -0.95 9.26 -0.24
N ILE A 14 -1.70 8.65 -1.16
CA ILE A 14 -2.37 7.38 -0.91
C ILE A 14 -1.40 6.22 -1.18
N ILE A 15 -1.37 5.22 -0.29
CA ILE A 15 -0.42 4.11 -0.38
C ILE A 15 -1.13 2.77 -0.26
N ASN A 16 -0.90 1.88 -1.23
CA ASN A 16 -1.37 0.49 -1.19
C ASN A 16 -0.18 -0.49 -1.18
N LEU A 17 -0.45 -1.79 -1.17
CA LEU A 17 0.58 -2.84 -1.08
C LEU A 17 1.53 -2.82 -2.28
N GLY A 18 0.95 -2.70 -3.48
CA GLY A 18 1.64 -2.93 -4.74
C GLY A 18 1.44 -4.33 -5.30
N SER A 19 1.99 -4.51 -6.49
CA SER A 19 1.84 -5.72 -7.31
C SER A 19 3.10 -5.88 -8.16
N PRO A 20 3.45 -7.10 -8.61
CA PRO A 20 4.48 -7.27 -9.62
C PRO A 20 4.17 -6.47 -10.90
N ALA A 21 5.21 -6.09 -11.63
CA ALA A 21 5.10 -5.31 -12.86
C ALA A 21 4.41 -6.08 -14.00
N SER A 22 4.52 -7.41 -14.00
CA SER A 22 3.80 -8.29 -14.92
C SER A 22 3.61 -9.67 -14.29
N THR A 23 2.92 -10.56 -15.02
CA THR A 23 2.78 -11.96 -14.64
C THR A 23 4.05 -12.78 -14.86
N LYS A 24 5.10 -12.21 -15.48
CA LYS A 24 6.36 -12.93 -15.71
C LYS A 24 6.97 -13.36 -14.39
N VAL A 25 7.48 -14.60 -14.35
CA VAL A 25 8.13 -15.19 -13.17
C VAL A 25 9.26 -14.31 -12.62
N SER A 26 10.01 -13.62 -13.48
CA SER A 26 11.07 -12.68 -13.09
C SER A 26 10.54 -11.52 -12.26
N ASP A 27 9.42 -10.92 -12.69
CA ASP A 27 8.86 -9.71 -12.09
C ASP A 27 8.16 -10.06 -10.78
N VAL A 28 7.47 -11.21 -10.76
CA VAL A 28 6.92 -11.80 -9.54
C VAL A 28 8.03 -12.14 -8.55
N LYS A 29 9.18 -12.66 -9.00
CA LYS A 29 10.32 -12.94 -8.13
C LYS A 29 10.90 -11.66 -7.52
N THR A 30 11.03 -10.59 -8.31
CA THR A 30 11.49 -9.27 -7.82
C THR A 30 10.54 -8.72 -6.76
N TYR A 31 9.24 -8.68 -7.07
CA TYR A 31 8.21 -8.23 -6.12
C TYR A 31 8.20 -9.05 -4.83
N LEU A 32 8.19 -10.39 -4.92
CA LEU A 32 8.23 -11.26 -3.74
C LEU A 32 9.54 -11.08 -2.96
N GLY A 33 10.64 -10.78 -3.64
CA GLY A 33 11.92 -10.53 -3.00
C GLY A 33 11.89 -9.27 -2.15
N GLU A 34 11.31 -8.18 -2.65
CA GLU A 34 11.11 -6.96 -1.88
C GLU A 34 10.15 -7.18 -0.71
N PHE A 35 8.97 -7.74 -1.00
CA PHE A 35 7.91 -7.96 -0.02
C PHE A 35 8.34 -8.87 1.14
N LEU A 36 8.94 -10.02 0.84
CA LEU A 36 9.28 -11.00 1.87
C LEU A 36 10.58 -10.70 2.62
N MET A 37 11.42 -9.80 2.07
CA MET A 37 12.62 -9.31 2.78
C MET A 37 12.31 -8.19 3.78
N ASP A 38 11.08 -7.70 3.81
CA ASP A 38 10.60 -6.75 4.81
C ASP A 38 10.47 -7.42 6.18
N GLU A 39 11.03 -6.80 7.21
CA GLU A 39 10.98 -7.30 8.58
C GLU A 39 9.62 -7.17 9.24
N ASN A 40 8.80 -6.24 8.77
CA ASN A 40 7.42 -6.13 9.20
C ASN A 40 6.53 -7.27 8.65
N VAL A 41 7.00 -7.96 7.61
CA VAL A 41 6.31 -9.11 6.98
C VAL A 41 6.86 -10.42 7.52
N ILE A 42 8.19 -10.58 7.52
CA ILE A 42 8.89 -11.72 8.12
C ILE A 42 9.84 -11.18 9.20
N ASP A 43 9.42 -11.26 10.45
CA ASP A 43 10.15 -10.72 11.61
C ASP A 43 11.34 -11.57 12.10
N TYR A 44 11.93 -12.39 11.21
CA TYR A 44 13.18 -13.10 11.48
C TYR A 44 14.40 -12.17 11.32
N PRO A 45 15.50 -12.41 12.07
CA PRO A 45 16.75 -11.70 11.86
C PRO A 45 17.18 -11.73 10.39
N TYR A 46 17.76 -10.63 9.91
CA TYR A 46 18.04 -10.42 8.48
C TYR A 46 18.74 -11.62 7.82
N PHE A 47 19.75 -12.21 8.46
CA PHE A 47 20.47 -13.36 7.90
C PHE A 47 19.56 -14.58 7.71
N LEU A 48 18.75 -14.93 8.71
CA LEU A 48 17.82 -16.05 8.63
C LEU A 48 16.70 -15.78 7.61
N ARG A 49 16.20 -14.54 7.57
CA ARG A 49 15.23 -14.10 6.57
C ARG A 49 15.80 -14.19 5.16
N ALA A 50 17.02 -13.69 4.94
CA ALA A 50 17.68 -13.74 3.64
C ALA A 50 17.91 -15.18 3.17
N LEU A 51 18.35 -16.07 4.05
CA LEU A 51 18.54 -17.49 3.74
C LEU A 51 17.21 -18.16 3.34
N LEU A 52 16.15 -17.94 4.13
CA LEU A 52 14.83 -18.48 3.85
C LEU A 52 14.26 -17.94 2.52
N VAL A 53 14.26 -16.62 2.36
CA VAL A 53 13.62 -15.95 1.23
C VAL A 53 14.41 -16.20 -0.03
N LYS A 54 15.69 -15.82 -0.07
CA LYS A 54 16.51 -15.89 -1.30
C LYS A 54 16.96 -17.32 -1.62
N GLY A 55 17.15 -18.17 -0.60
CA GLY A 55 17.59 -19.56 -0.78
C GLY A 55 16.46 -20.52 -1.13
N ILE A 56 15.28 -20.37 -0.52
CA ILE A 56 14.18 -21.34 -0.68
C ILE A 56 13.00 -20.71 -1.41
N ILE A 57 12.41 -19.65 -0.85
CA ILE A 57 11.11 -19.14 -1.32
C ILE A 57 11.21 -18.61 -2.75
N LEU A 58 12.19 -17.76 -3.06
CA LEU A 58 12.34 -17.14 -4.39
C LEU A 58 12.79 -18.10 -5.49
N ASN A 59 13.10 -19.36 -5.15
CA ASN A 59 13.44 -20.41 -6.12
C ASN A 59 12.23 -21.31 -6.46
N VAL A 60 11.19 -21.32 -5.61
CA VAL A 60 10.04 -22.23 -5.78
C VAL A 60 8.73 -21.47 -5.98
N ARG A 61 8.49 -20.43 -5.17
CA ARG A 61 7.19 -19.73 -5.08
C ARG A 61 6.85 -18.84 -6.28
N PRO A 62 7.81 -18.18 -6.97
CA PRO A 62 7.47 -17.25 -8.05
C PRO A 62 6.70 -17.88 -9.21
N LYS A 63 7.02 -19.13 -9.60
CA LYS A 63 6.32 -19.81 -10.70
C LYS A 63 4.83 -20.01 -10.39
N LYS A 64 4.51 -20.58 -9.22
CA LYS A 64 3.13 -20.77 -8.78
C LYS A 64 2.38 -19.45 -8.60
N SER A 65 3.08 -18.41 -8.14
CA SER A 65 2.47 -17.10 -7.93
C SER A 65 2.21 -16.39 -9.27
N ALA A 66 3.10 -16.54 -10.25
CA ALA A 66 2.91 -16.05 -11.61
C ALA A 66 1.64 -16.64 -12.24
N GLU A 67 1.48 -17.96 -12.19
CA GLU A 67 0.27 -18.65 -12.66
C GLU A 67 -0.99 -18.10 -11.98
N ALA A 68 -0.94 -17.83 -10.68
CA ALA A 68 -2.06 -17.23 -9.95
C ALA A 68 -2.32 -15.76 -10.33
N TYR A 69 -1.29 -14.97 -10.64
CA TYR A 69 -1.48 -13.60 -11.15
C TYR A 69 -2.10 -13.62 -12.55
N GLU A 70 -1.73 -14.58 -13.41
CA GLU A 70 -2.28 -14.71 -14.77
C GLU A 70 -3.80 -14.92 -14.77
N THR A 71 -4.36 -15.64 -13.79
CA THR A 71 -5.81 -15.92 -13.76
C THR A 71 -6.68 -14.70 -13.46
N ILE A 72 -6.09 -13.65 -12.90
CA ILE A 72 -6.81 -12.42 -12.49
C ILE A 72 -6.28 -11.17 -13.21
N TRP A 73 -5.31 -11.31 -14.10
CA TRP A 73 -4.68 -10.18 -14.78
C TRP A 73 -5.66 -9.52 -15.75
N TRP A 74 -5.72 -8.19 -15.76
CA TRP A 74 -6.49 -7.44 -16.75
C TRP A 74 -5.61 -6.99 -17.90
N ASP A 75 -6.24 -6.61 -19.02
CA ASP A 75 -5.52 -6.06 -20.17
C ASP A 75 -4.75 -4.79 -19.78
N GLU A 76 -5.29 -3.98 -18.88
CA GLU A 76 -4.64 -2.77 -18.35
C GLU A 76 -3.54 -3.05 -17.31
N GLY A 77 -3.46 -4.27 -16.75
CA GLY A 77 -2.46 -4.65 -15.75
C GLY A 77 -3.04 -5.31 -14.50
N SER A 78 -2.31 -5.20 -13.39
CA SER A 78 -2.77 -5.72 -12.10
C SER A 78 -4.03 -4.98 -11.64
N PRO A 79 -5.13 -5.69 -11.31
CA PRO A 79 -6.35 -5.06 -10.82
C PRO A 79 -6.13 -4.12 -9.63
N LEU A 80 -5.19 -4.45 -8.72
CA LEU A 80 -4.87 -3.61 -7.58
C LEU A 80 -4.30 -2.24 -8.01
N ILE A 81 -3.39 -2.24 -8.99
CA ILE A 81 -2.76 -1.02 -9.49
C ILE A 81 -3.79 -0.21 -10.27
N VAL A 82 -4.50 -0.85 -11.21
CA VAL A 82 -5.51 -0.19 -12.06
C VAL A 82 -6.62 0.44 -11.21
N LEU A 83 -7.12 -0.27 -10.19
CA LEU A 83 -8.14 0.26 -9.29
C LEU A 83 -7.60 1.38 -8.39
N SER A 84 -6.33 1.32 -7.98
CA SER A 84 -5.71 2.38 -7.19
C SER A 84 -5.52 3.67 -8.01
N GLU A 85 -5.17 3.56 -9.28
CA GLU A 85 -5.08 4.69 -10.21
C GLU A 85 -6.46 5.30 -10.49
N ARG A 86 -7.49 4.46 -10.72
CA ARG A 86 -8.88 4.93 -10.86
C ARG A 86 -9.37 5.63 -9.60
N LEU A 87 -9.03 5.11 -8.42
CA LEU A 87 -9.34 5.75 -7.14
C LEU A 87 -8.65 7.11 -7.03
N GLN A 88 -7.35 7.19 -7.33
CA GLN A 88 -6.59 8.45 -7.31
C GLN A 88 -7.23 9.49 -8.24
N ALA A 89 -7.56 9.11 -9.47
CA ALA A 89 -8.21 9.99 -10.43
C ALA A 89 -9.57 10.49 -9.92
N SER A 90 -10.42 9.59 -9.41
CA SER A 90 -11.74 9.94 -8.89
C SER A 90 -11.66 10.83 -7.64
N MET A 91 -10.68 10.60 -6.76
CA MET A 91 -10.44 11.49 -5.62
C MET A 91 -9.96 12.86 -6.07
N GLN A 92 -9.07 12.92 -7.07
CA GLN A 92 -8.51 14.16 -7.58
C GLN A 92 -9.58 15.07 -8.21
N GLU A 93 -10.62 14.50 -8.83
CA GLU A 93 -11.77 15.27 -9.35
C GLU A 93 -12.61 15.93 -8.25
N LYS A 94 -12.60 15.38 -7.03
CA LYS A 94 -13.45 15.81 -5.92
C LYS A 94 -12.69 16.64 -4.88
N ILE A 95 -11.36 16.60 -4.90
CA ILE A 95 -10.49 17.17 -3.87
C ILE A 95 -9.50 18.13 -4.53
N ASN A 96 -9.44 19.37 -4.05
CA ASN A 96 -8.55 20.40 -4.59
C ASN A 96 -7.07 20.19 -4.24
N THR A 97 -6.79 19.44 -3.16
CA THR A 97 -5.42 19.07 -2.78
C THR A 97 -4.85 18.08 -3.79
N PRO A 98 -3.61 18.26 -4.27
CA PRO A 98 -2.95 17.29 -5.14
C PRO A 98 -2.84 15.92 -4.48
N ILE A 99 -3.19 14.86 -5.20
CA ILE A 99 -3.19 13.47 -4.72
C ILE A 99 -2.22 12.64 -5.55
N PHE A 100 -1.29 11.98 -4.86
CA PHE A 100 -0.31 11.09 -5.45
C PHE A 100 -0.54 9.66 -4.97
N LEU A 101 -0.11 8.70 -5.78
CA LEU A 101 -0.21 7.27 -5.50
C LEU A 101 1.20 6.68 -5.36
N ALA A 102 1.39 5.88 -4.31
CA ALA A 102 2.55 5.02 -4.17
C ALA A 102 2.14 3.60 -3.76
N MET A 103 3.06 2.68 -3.97
CA MET A 103 2.99 1.30 -3.52
C MET A 103 4.05 1.07 -2.48
N ARG A 104 3.72 0.24 -1.48
CA ARG A 104 4.69 -0.18 -0.49
C ARG A 104 5.81 -0.99 -1.13
N TYR A 105 5.45 -1.90 -2.04
CA TYR A 105 6.37 -2.73 -2.80
C TYR A 105 6.16 -2.52 -4.30
N ALA A 106 7.22 -2.60 -5.09
CA ALA A 106 7.24 -2.28 -6.51
C ALA A 106 6.86 -0.81 -6.83
N ASN A 107 6.39 -0.57 -8.05
CA ASN A 107 6.14 0.76 -8.59
C ASN A 107 4.65 1.11 -8.65
N PRO A 108 4.28 2.41 -8.58
CA PRO A 108 5.14 3.56 -8.25
C PRO A 108 5.65 3.48 -6.80
N SER A 109 6.97 3.57 -6.58
CA SER A 109 7.56 3.35 -5.25
C SER A 109 7.46 4.59 -4.36
N ILE A 110 7.44 4.42 -3.04
CA ILE A 110 7.41 5.55 -2.08
C ILE A 110 8.51 6.61 -2.35
N PRO A 111 9.81 6.24 -2.52
CA PRO A 111 10.84 7.23 -2.87
C PRO A 111 10.61 7.88 -4.22
N GLY A 112 10.24 7.10 -5.25
CA GLY A 112 9.98 7.64 -6.58
C GLY A 112 8.84 8.65 -6.56
N THR A 113 7.75 8.34 -5.85
CA THR A 113 6.59 9.22 -5.72
C THR A 113 6.92 10.48 -4.91
N LEU A 114 7.64 10.39 -3.79
CA LEU A 114 8.02 11.57 -3.01
C LEU A 114 8.93 12.52 -3.80
N ASN A 115 9.86 11.97 -4.60
CA ASN A 115 10.68 12.76 -5.52
C ASN A 115 9.82 13.44 -6.60
N ALA A 116 8.92 12.69 -7.25
CA ALA A 116 8.00 13.25 -8.24
C ALA A 116 7.07 14.34 -7.66
N MET A 117 6.64 14.19 -6.40
CA MET A 117 5.87 15.21 -5.68
C MET A 117 6.67 16.49 -5.51
N ARG A 118 7.96 16.40 -5.14
CA ARG A 118 8.85 17.57 -4.99
C ARG A 118 9.15 18.24 -6.33
N GLU A 119 9.35 17.47 -7.38
CA GLU A 119 9.54 18.00 -8.74
C GLU A 119 8.30 18.75 -9.24
N ALA A 120 7.10 18.19 -9.00
CA ALA A 120 5.84 18.81 -9.39
C ALA A 120 5.45 20.00 -8.49
N MET A 121 5.88 20.00 -7.23
CA MET A 121 5.54 20.98 -6.21
C MET A 121 6.79 21.45 -5.45
N PRO A 122 7.59 22.38 -6.01
CA PRO A 122 8.83 22.84 -5.39
C PRO A 122 8.65 23.44 -3.98
N ASN A 123 7.46 23.97 -3.68
CA ASN A 123 7.10 24.57 -2.40
C ASN A 123 6.40 23.60 -1.42
N LEU A 124 6.39 22.30 -1.72
CA LEU A 124 5.77 21.29 -0.87
C LEU A 124 6.42 21.28 0.52
N LYS A 125 5.60 21.47 1.56
CA LYS A 125 6.01 21.47 2.97
C LYS A 125 5.37 20.35 3.77
N LYS A 126 4.19 19.88 3.36
CA LYS A 126 3.42 18.88 4.12
C LYS A 126 2.87 17.79 3.23
N VAL A 127 3.04 16.54 3.62
CA VAL A 127 2.39 15.39 2.98
C VAL A 127 1.47 14.69 3.96
N PHE A 128 0.20 14.57 3.58
CA PHE A 128 -0.78 13.79 4.28
C PHE A 128 -0.83 12.38 3.70
N VAL A 129 -0.29 11.41 4.44
CA VAL A 129 -0.16 10.02 4.01
C VAL A 129 -1.39 9.23 4.44
N ILE A 130 -1.99 8.54 3.48
CA ILE A 130 -3.18 7.71 3.70
C ILE A 130 -2.86 6.28 3.26
N PRO A 131 -2.41 5.41 4.18
CA PRO A 131 -2.36 3.99 3.92
C PRO A 131 -3.78 3.49 3.65
N LEU A 132 -4.01 2.80 2.54
CA LEU A 132 -5.31 2.25 2.15
C LEU A 132 -5.67 0.97 2.91
N TYR A 133 -5.33 0.95 4.21
CA TYR A 133 -5.61 -0.11 5.17
C TYR A 133 -6.41 0.48 6.34
N PRO A 134 -7.70 0.17 6.48
CA PRO A 134 -8.51 0.68 7.58
C PRO A 134 -8.02 0.17 8.94
N HIS A 135 -7.47 -1.05 8.98
CA HIS A 135 -7.01 -1.73 10.18
C HIS A 135 -5.48 -1.66 10.29
N TYR A 136 -4.98 -1.50 11.52
CA TYR A 136 -3.55 -1.60 11.77
C TYR A 136 -3.09 -3.07 11.71
N ALA A 137 -2.00 -3.29 10.99
CA ALA A 137 -1.12 -4.45 11.18
C ALA A 137 0.32 -4.02 10.86
N MET A 138 1.29 -4.64 11.52
CA MET A 138 2.72 -4.38 11.25
C MET A 138 3.04 -4.57 9.76
N SER A 139 2.55 -5.67 9.17
CA SER A 139 2.81 -6.05 7.77
C SER A 139 2.04 -5.24 6.72
N SER A 140 1.23 -4.25 7.11
CA SER A 140 0.49 -3.38 6.19
C SER A 140 0.65 -1.90 6.53
N TYR A 141 -0.08 -1.40 7.53
CA TYR A 141 0.00 -0.01 7.97
C TYR A 141 1.39 0.31 8.53
N GLY A 142 1.92 -0.55 9.41
CA GLY A 142 3.20 -0.34 10.08
C GLY A 142 4.35 -0.16 9.09
N THR A 143 4.52 -1.11 8.18
CA THR A 143 5.58 -1.03 7.15
C THR A 143 5.47 0.19 6.23
N VAL A 144 4.25 0.64 5.90
CA VAL A 144 4.07 1.88 5.13
C VAL A 144 4.57 3.07 5.92
N LYS A 145 4.18 3.17 7.20
CA LYS A 145 4.62 4.25 8.08
C LYS A 145 6.14 4.28 8.17
N ASP A 146 6.76 3.15 8.54
CA ASP A 146 8.21 3.04 8.71
C ASP A 146 8.96 3.44 7.43
N ARG A 147 8.46 2.96 6.27
CA ARG A 147 9.11 3.26 4.99
C ARG A 147 9.01 4.74 4.61
N VAL A 148 7.84 5.34 4.78
CA VAL A 148 7.67 6.76 4.45
C VAL A 148 8.53 7.63 5.37
N GLU A 149 8.55 7.33 6.67
CA GLU A 149 9.39 8.04 7.64
C GLU A 149 10.89 7.90 7.31
N GLU A 150 11.35 6.69 6.99
CA GLU A 150 12.74 6.44 6.57
C GLU A 150 13.12 7.27 5.34
N VAL A 151 12.29 7.26 4.30
CA VAL A 151 12.55 7.97 3.04
C VAL A 151 12.47 9.48 3.25
N ALA A 152 11.46 9.97 3.96
CA ALA A 152 11.32 11.38 4.27
C ALA A 152 12.51 11.90 5.08
N GLN A 153 12.93 11.16 6.11
CA GLN A 153 14.09 11.56 6.92
C GLN A 153 15.39 11.59 6.10
N LYS A 154 15.56 10.64 5.18
CA LYS A 154 16.79 10.51 4.39
C LYS A 154 16.89 11.48 3.21
N GLU A 155 15.78 11.70 2.50
CA GLU A 155 15.77 12.40 1.20
C GLU A 155 15.00 13.73 1.24
N HIS A 156 14.11 13.92 2.22
CA HIS A 156 13.18 15.06 2.29
C HIS A 156 12.98 15.56 3.73
N SER A 157 14.07 15.75 4.48
CA SER A 157 14.02 16.00 5.94
C SER A 157 13.31 17.29 6.36
N ASP A 158 13.07 18.21 5.42
CA ASP A 158 12.27 19.43 5.62
C ASP A 158 10.75 19.20 5.43
N LEU A 159 10.33 17.98 5.08
CA LEU A 159 8.94 17.64 4.85
C LEU A 159 8.23 17.27 6.16
N GLU A 160 7.11 17.93 6.44
CA GLU A 160 6.18 17.50 7.48
C GLU A 160 5.35 16.33 6.94
N VAL A 161 5.50 15.14 7.54
CA VAL A 161 4.70 13.96 7.21
C VAL A 161 3.64 13.75 8.27
N VAL A 162 2.38 13.70 7.86
CA VAL A 162 1.23 13.43 8.74
C VAL A 162 0.48 12.22 8.23
N PHE A 163 0.23 11.24 9.09
CA PHE A 163 -0.48 10.02 8.71
C PHE A 163 -1.95 10.09 9.12
N GLN A 164 -2.83 9.61 8.24
CA GLN A 164 -4.18 9.20 8.61
C GLN A 164 -4.09 7.99 9.55
N PRO A 165 -4.57 8.07 10.80
CA PRO A 165 -4.62 6.92 11.69
C PRO A 165 -5.50 5.80 11.12
N PRO A 166 -5.31 4.54 11.58
CA PRO A 166 -6.26 3.45 11.29
C PRO A 166 -7.69 3.91 11.56
N PHE A 167 -8.57 3.69 10.58
CA PHE A 167 -9.92 4.26 10.53
C PHE A 167 -11.01 3.18 10.46
N TYR A 168 -10.71 1.97 10.95
CA TYR A 168 -11.66 0.86 10.99
C TYR A 168 -12.93 1.16 11.82
N GLU A 169 -12.85 2.08 12.81
CA GLU A 169 -14.00 2.53 13.61
C GLU A 169 -14.64 3.83 13.09
N ASP A 170 -14.15 4.38 11.98
CA ASP A 170 -14.71 5.61 11.41
C ASP A 170 -16.16 5.36 10.94
N LYS A 171 -17.08 6.21 11.42
CA LYS A 171 -18.51 6.03 11.19
C LYS A 171 -18.89 6.17 9.72
N GLU A 172 -18.23 7.07 8.98
CA GLU A 172 -18.51 7.26 7.56
C GLU A 172 -17.90 6.11 6.74
N TYR A 173 -16.71 5.62 7.08
CA TYR A 173 -16.14 4.39 6.50
C TYR A 173 -17.08 3.19 6.67
N ILE A 174 -17.53 2.93 7.90
CA ILE A 174 -18.45 1.82 8.20
C ILE A 174 -19.75 1.98 7.41
N LYS A 175 -20.30 3.18 7.33
CA LYS A 175 -21.54 3.46 6.59
C LYS A 175 -21.39 3.21 5.09
N VAL A 176 -20.31 3.69 4.47
CA VAL A 176 -20.04 3.44 3.04
C VAL A 176 -19.84 1.95 2.78
N LEU A 177 -19.07 1.26 3.63
CA LEU A 177 -18.86 -0.18 3.53
C LEU A 177 -20.19 -0.95 3.65
N ALA A 178 -20.99 -0.65 4.68
CA ALA A 178 -22.28 -1.28 4.91
C ALA A 178 -23.25 -1.08 3.73
N ASN A 179 -23.30 0.12 3.16
CA ASN A 179 -24.12 0.40 1.98
C ASN A 179 -23.65 -0.41 0.76
N SER A 180 -22.35 -0.47 0.51
CA SER A 180 -21.78 -1.24 -0.62
C SER A 180 -22.07 -2.74 -0.54
N ILE A 181 -22.18 -3.26 0.68
CA ILE A 181 -22.53 -4.65 0.96
C ILE A 181 -24.04 -4.84 0.78
N LYS A 182 -24.85 -3.96 1.39
CA LYS A 182 -26.32 -4.01 1.35
C LYS A 182 -26.87 -4.00 -0.07
N GLU A 183 -26.26 -3.23 -0.98
CA GLU A 183 -26.65 -3.16 -2.40
C GLU A 183 -26.56 -4.50 -3.13
N LYS A 184 -25.76 -5.44 -2.62
CA LYS A 184 -25.49 -6.74 -3.28
C LYS A 184 -26.02 -7.94 -2.49
N LEU A 185 -26.64 -7.72 -1.33
CA LEU A 185 -27.11 -8.77 -0.46
C LEU A 185 -28.57 -9.15 -0.75
N PRO A 186 -28.89 -10.45 -0.94
CA PRO A 186 -30.26 -10.92 -0.96
C PRO A 186 -30.88 -10.90 0.44
N GLU A 187 -32.21 -11.02 0.56
CA GLU A 187 -32.90 -10.97 1.86
C GLU A 187 -32.46 -12.07 2.82
N ASP A 188 -32.34 -13.32 2.35
CA ASP A 188 -31.84 -14.45 3.14
C ASP A 188 -30.38 -14.74 2.78
N HIS A 189 -29.47 -14.44 3.72
CA HIS A 189 -28.05 -14.61 3.51
C HIS A 189 -27.29 -14.87 4.82
N HIS A 190 -26.13 -15.51 4.67
CA HIS A 190 -25.11 -15.54 5.71
C HIS A 190 -23.97 -14.59 5.32
N LEU A 191 -23.71 -13.59 6.15
CA LEU A 191 -22.62 -12.63 5.92
C LEU A 191 -21.35 -13.11 6.62
N LEU A 192 -20.39 -13.60 5.84
CA LEU A 192 -19.06 -13.98 6.35
C LEU A 192 -18.03 -12.90 6.04
N PHE A 193 -17.48 -12.28 7.09
CA PHE A 193 -16.31 -11.41 6.96
C PHE A 193 -15.03 -12.25 6.97
N SER A 194 -14.25 -12.16 5.89
CA SER A 194 -12.98 -12.87 5.75
C SER A 194 -11.83 -11.89 5.63
N TYR A 195 -10.92 -11.92 6.59
CA TYR A 195 -9.72 -11.09 6.64
C TYR A 195 -8.47 -11.93 6.30
N HIS A 196 -7.41 -11.25 5.86
CA HIS A 196 -6.11 -11.91 5.73
C HIS A 196 -5.57 -12.29 7.11
N GLY A 197 -5.25 -13.57 7.28
CA GLY A 197 -4.64 -14.06 8.51
C GLY A 197 -3.25 -13.46 8.73
N ILE A 198 -2.90 -13.23 9.99
CA ILE A 198 -1.57 -12.77 10.40
C ILE A 198 -0.88 -13.81 11.30
N PRO A 199 0.47 -13.88 11.30
CA PRO A 199 1.17 -14.79 12.19
C PRO A 199 0.83 -14.53 13.67
N VAL A 200 0.62 -15.58 14.46
CA VAL A 200 0.30 -15.48 15.90
C VAL A 200 1.32 -14.65 16.68
N ARG A 201 2.60 -14.70 16.28
CA ARG A 201 3.66 -13.87 16.85
C ARG A 201 3.47 -12.36 16.65
N HIS A 202 2.84 -11.93 15.55
CA HIS A 202 2.56 -10.52 15.31
C HIS A 202 1.45 -10.06 16.27
N LEU A 203 0.42 -10.89 16.49
CA LEU A 203 -0.63 -10.61 17.48
C LEU A 203 -0.02 -10.36 18.86
N LYS A 204 0.84 -11.25 19.36
CA LYS A 204 1.50 -11.11 20.67
C LYS A 204 2.40 -9.88 20.84
N LYS A 205 2.85 -9.27 19.74
CA LYS A 205 3.69 -8.07 19.77
C LYS A 205 2.87 -6.78 19.80
N THR A 206 1.70 -6.80 19.15
CA THR A 206 0.82 -5.64 19.03
C THR A 206 -0.32 -5.64 20.05
N ASP A 207 -0.62 -6.79 20.64
CA ASP A 207 -1.64 -6.98 21.67
C ASP A 207 -0.94 -7.10 23.04
N PRO A 208 -1.07 -6.09 23.93
CA PRO A 208 -0.49 -6.12 25.27
C PRO A 208 -1.34 -6.86 26.31
N SER A 209 -2.45 -7.51 25.91
CA SER A 209 -3.32 -8.29 26.82
C SER A 209 -2.81 -9.69 27.16
#